data_AF-A0A819ZIU1-F1
#
_entry.id   AF-A0A819ZIU1-F1
#
_cell.length_a   1.000
_cell.length_b   1.000
_cell.length_c   1.000
_cell.angle_alpha   90.00
_cell.angle_beta   90.00
_cell.angle_gamma   90.00
#
_symmetry.space_group_name_H-M   'P 1'
#
loop_
_entity.id
_entity.type
_entity.pdbx_description
1 polymer ?
#
loop_
_entity_poly.entity_id
_entity_poly.type
_entity_poly.pdbx_seq_one_letter_code
_entity_poly.pdbx_strand_id
1 'polypeptide(L)'
;NILGNGMDCHMLALKQIARDNHLPIPDLFLDPSYELSNHFSLSTSQVTTNINDSFICYGAVVPDGYGCSYNVHSNSILFCISSFSSCSTTNSREFAESLTDTLYEIRDLCTLVQHEQQTIALRRSSYAARVAAQKFISSTSIESNEHNIV
;
A
#
# COMPACT_ATOMS: atom_id res chain seq x y z
N ASN A 1 -3.93 -3.84 11.57
CA ASN A 1 -3.73 -4.68 12.76
C ASN A 1 -5.08 -5.20 13.27
N ILE A 2 -5.67 -6.16 12.56
CA ILE A 2 -7.07 -6.57 12.79
C ILE A 2 -7.22 -7.65 13.86
N LEU A 3 -6.11 -8.25 14.28
CA LEU A 3 -6.08 -9.33 15.28
C LEU A 3 -5.81 -8.82 16.71
N GLY A 4 -5.77 -7.50 16.91
CA GLY A 4 -5.56 -6.90 18.24
C GLY A 4 -4.11 -6.86 18.71
N ASN A 5 -3.13 -7.15 17.85
CA ASN A 5 -1.71 -7.06 18.18
C ASN A 5 -1.16 -5.62 18.06
N GLY A 6 -2.04 -4.62 18.16
CA GLY A 6 -1.73 -3.19 18.01
C GLY A 6 -1.22 -2.62 19.30
N MET A 7 -0.33 -1.64 19.21
CA MET A 7 0.27 -1.03 20.40
C MET A 7 -0.62 0.07 20.99
N ASP A 8 -1.34 0.84 20.18
CA ASP A 8 -2.04 2.06 20.63
C ASP A 8 -3.03 1.79 21.77
N CYS A 9 -3.96 0.85 21.59
CA CYS A 9 -4.92 0.47 22.62
C CYS A 9 -4.25 -0.17 23.84
N HIS A 10 -3.18 -0.95 23.65
CA HIS A 10 -2.44 -1.58 24.73
C HIS A 10 -1.74 -0.52 25.59
N MET A 11 -1.04 0.41 24.96
CA MET A 11 -0.36 1.52 25.60
C MET A 11 -1.33 2.45 26.32
N LEU A 12 -2.48 2.75 25.70
CA LEU A 12 -3.56 3.49 26.34
C LEU A 12 -4.08 2.77 27.59
N ALA A 13 -4.31 1.46 27.50
CA ALA A 13 -4.78 0.65 28.63
C ALA A 13 -3.77 0.67 29.80
N LEU A 14 -2.48 0.48 29.53
CA LEU A 14 -1.44 0.56 30.57
C LEU A 14 -1.40 1.93 31.24
N LYS A 15 -1.46 3.02 30.46
CA LYS A 15 -1.52 4.39 30.98
C LYS A 15 -2.76 4.61 31.85
N GLN A 16 -3.91 4.07 31.44
CA GLN A 16 -5.16 4.22 32.17
C GLN A 16 -5.18 3.37 33.46
N ILE A 17 -4.65 2.14 33.42
CA ILE A 17 -4.50 1.29 34.62
C ILE A 17 -3.65 1.97 35.68
N ALA A 18 -2.53 2.61 35.29
CA ALA A 18 -1.71 3.37 36.24
C ALA A 18 -2.50 4.51 36.89
N ARG A 19 -3.29 5.25 36.10
CA ARG A 19 -4.16 6.34 36.59
C ARG A 19 -5.23 5.82 37.56
N ASP A 20 -5.95 4.78 37.17
CA ASP A 20 -7.10 4.25 37.92
C ASP A 20 -6.66 3.60 39.25
N ASN A 21 -5.44 3.08 39.31
CA ASN A 21 -4.85 2.52 40.52
C ASN A 21 -4.01 3.55 41.32
N HIS A 22 -4.05 4.83 40.94
CA HIS A 22 -3.28 5.90 41.57
C HIS A 22 -1.77 5.62 41.67
N LEU A 23 -1.23 4.89 40.68
CA LEU A 23 0.19 4.64 40.55
C LEU A 23 0.87 5.83 39.86
N PRO A 24 2.16 6.07 40.10
CA PRO A 24 2.94 6.99 39.29
C PRO A 24 2.84 6.61 37.82
N ILE A 25 2.61 7.59 36.94
CA ILE A 25 2.61 7.37 35.50
C ILE A 25 4.03 6.99 35.08
N PRO A 26 4.23 5.85 34.39
CA PRO A 26 5.56 5.49 33.89
C PRO A 26 6.17 6.58 33.01
N ASP A 27 7.47 6.82 33.17
CA ASP A 27 8.23 7.84 32.42
C ASP A 27 8.05 7.72 30.91
N LEU A 28 7.85 6.50 30.41
CA LEU A 28 7.53 6.22 29.00
C LEU A 28 6.36 7.06 28.47
N PHE A 29 5.32 7.31 29.28
CA PHE A 29 4.15 8.10 28.86
C PHE A 29 4.31 9.61 29.05
N LEU A 30 5.42 10.03 29.67
CA LEU A 30 5.84 11.42 29.85
C LEU A 30 6.90 11.83 28.82
N ASP A 31 7.50 10.87 28.13
CA ASP A 31 8.46 11.12 27.07
C ASP A 31 7.80 11.88 25.90
N PRO A 32 8.43 12.95 25.37
CA PRO A 32 7.90 13.68 24.21
C PRO A 32 7.62 12.80 22.99
N SER A 33 8.34 11.69 22.84
CA SER A 33 8.13 10.73 21.75
C SER A 33 6.77 10.03 21.84
N TYR A 34 6.23 9.84 23.04
CA TYR A 34 4.88 9.29 23.22
C TYR A 34 3.81 10.30 22.82
N GLU A 35 4.00 11.59 23.10
CA GLU A 35 3.09 12.63 22.63
C GLU A 35 3.14 12.73 21.09
N LEU A 36 4.33 12.77 20.51
CA LEU A 36 4.53 12.81 19.06
C LEU A 36 3.90 11.60 18.36
N SER A 37 4.02 10.40 18.92
CA SER A 37 3.42 9.19 18.33
C SER A 37 1.89 9.19 18.36
N ASN A 38 1.28 9.95 19.26
CA ASN A 38 -0.18 10.14 19.33
C ASN A 38 -0.66 11.42 18.62
N HIS A 39 0.26 12.21 18.03
CA HIS A 39 -0.07 13.38 17.22
C HIS A 39 -0.29 12.97 15.76
N PHE A 40 -1.52 12.59 15.44
CA PHE A 40 -1.87 12.13 14.09
C PHE A 40 -2.06 13.29 13.11
N SER A 41 -0.96 13.81 12.56
CA SER A 41 -1.00 14.83 11.49
C SER A 41 -1.75 14.37 10.24
N LEU A 42 -1.93 13.07 10.04
CA LEU A 42 -2.76 12.50 8.99
C LEU A 42 -3.63 11.38 9.59
N SER A 43 -4.93 11.63 9.67
CA SER A 43 -5.92 10.65 10.14
C SER A 43 -6.71 10.08 8.96
N THR A 44 -6.59 8.76 8.72
CA THR A 44 -7.18 8.10 7.55
C THR A 44 -8.09 6.95 7.90
N SER A 45 -9.05 6.68 7.02
CA SER A 45 -9.89 5.49 7.11
C SER A 45 -10.48 5.15 5.74
N GLN A 46 -10.59 3.85 5.49
CA GLN A 46 -11.34 3.35 4.36
C GLN A 46 -12.81 3.20 4.76
N VAL A 47 -13.71 3.73 3.94
CA VAL A 47 -15.15 3.54 4.07
C VAL A 47 -15.67 2.91 2.79
N THR A 48 -15.87 1.60 2.82
CA THR A 48 -16.36 0.86 1.65
C THR A 48 -17.88 0.92 1.58
N THR A 49 -18.41 1.51 0.52
CA THR A 49 -19.83 1.46 0.18
C THR A 49 -20.03 1.21 -1.31
N ASN A 50 -21.02 0.38 -1.65
CA ASN A 50 -21.42 0.07 -3.02
C ASN A 50 -22.45 1.07 -3.57
N ILE A 51 -22.86 2.05 -2.77
CA ILE A 51 -23.75 3.12 -3.21
C ILE A 51 -22.90 4.13 -3.96
N ASN A 52 -23.18 4.32 -5.25
CA ASN A 52 -22.52 5.32 -6.07
C ASN A 52 -22.70 6.71 -5.45
N ASP A 53 -21.66 7.54 -5.54
CA ASP A 53 -21.63 8.92 -5.04
C ASP A 53 -21.89 9.08 -3.54
N SER A 54 -21.80 7.98 -2.77
CA SER A 54 -21.82 8.04 -1.31
C SER A 54 -20.41 8.21 -0.77
N PHE A 55 -20.26 9.16 0.15
CA PHE A 55 -19.00 9.44 0.82
C PHE A 55 -19.22 9.71 2.31
N ILE A 56 -18.22 9.38 3.11
CA ILE A 56 -18.11 9.82 4.50
C ILE A 56 -16.91 10.73 4.58
N CYS A 57 -17.03 11.82 5.32
CA CYS A 57 -15.94 12.75 5.59
C CYS A 57 -15.90 13.12 7.07
N TYR A 58 -14.73 13.52 7.54
CA TYR A 58 -14.50 14.04 8.89
C TYR A 58 -13.36 15.06 8.86
N GLY A 59 -13.28 15.89 9.91
CA GLY A 59 -12.21 16.88 10.09
C GLY A 59 -10.89 16.25 10.53
N ALA A 60 -9.80 17.01 10.44
CA ALA A 60 -8.53 16.63 11.05
C ALA A 60 -8.67 16.49 12.58
N VAL A 61 -7.87 15.58 13.17
CA VAL A 61 -7.89 15.31 14.62
C VAL A 61 -6.92 16.18 15.42
N VAL A 62 -6.08 16.95 14.72
CA VAL A 62 -5.16 17.95 15.27
C VAL A 62 -5.22 19.23 14.42
N PRO A 63 -4.95 20.42 14.99
CA PRO A 63 -5.07 21.70 14.28
C PRO A 63 -4.18 21.84 13.03
N ASP A 64 -3.04 21.15 13.02
CA ASP A 64 -2.01 21.16 11.99
C ASP A 64 -2.02 19.89 11.12
N GLY A 65 -3.15 19.19 11.06
CA GLY A 65 -3.27 17.92 10.37
C GLY A 65 -4.32 17.87 9.27
N TYR A 66 -4.49 16.65 8.73
CA TYR A 66 -5.47 16.29 7.72
C TYR A 66 -6.41 15.19 8.21
N GLY A 67 -7.68 15.28 7.85
CA GLY A 67 -8.61 14.15 7.80
C GLY A 67 -8.73 13.66 6.37
N CYS A 68 -8.55 12.36 6.12
CA CYS A 68 -8.62 11.80 4.77
C CYS A 68 -9.31 10.43 4.77
N SER A 69 -10.60 10.42 4.46
CA SER A 69 -11.34 9.18 4.21
C SER A 69 -11.34 8.84 2.72
N TYR A 70 -11.44 7.55 2.42
CA TYR A 70 -11.49 7.08 1.03
C TYR A 70 -12.42 5.90 0.82
N ASN A 71 -13.05 5.85 -0.35
CA ASN A 71 -13.87 4.73 -0.82
C ASN A 71 -13.30 4.19 -2.13
N VAL A 72 -12.93 2.90 -2.13
CA VAL A 72 -12.35 2.23 -3.29
C VAL A 72 -13.45 1.52 -4.06
N HIS A 73 -13.62 1.92 -5.32
CA HIS A 73 -14.47 1.24 -6.29
C HIS A 73 -13.61 0.46 -7.29
N SER A 74 -14.26 -0.24 -8.23
CA SER A 74 -13.56 -1.07 -9.22
C SER A 74 -12.63 -0.28 -10.13
N ASN A 75 -13.00 0.97 -10.50
CA ASN A 75 -12.28 1.78 -11.48
C ASN A 75 -11.94 3.19 -10.97
N SER A 76 -12.23 3.50 -9.71
CA SER A 76 -12.02 4.82 -9.13
C SER A 76 -11.81 4.72 -7.63
N ILE A 77 -11.20 5.76 -7.05
CA ILE A 77 -11.11 5.94 -5.61
C ILE A 77 -11.64 7.33 -5.32
N LEU A 78 -12.64 7.43 -4.45
CA LEU A 78 -13.18 8.69 -3.97
C LEU A 78 -12.44 9.07 -2.68
N PHE A 79 -11.84 10.26 -2.64
CA PHE A 79 -11.20 10.81 -1.45
C PHE A 79 -12.00 11.98 -0.89
N CYS A 80 -12.14 12.04 0.43
CA CYS A 80 -12.61 13.23 1.14
C CYS A 80 -11.50 13.72 2.05
N ILE A 81 -10.94 14.88 1.70
CA ILE A 81 -9.79 15.48 2.40
C ILE A 81 -10.26 16.74 3.12
N SER A 82 -9.84 16.89 4.37
CA SER A 82 -10.09 18.05 5.21
C SER A 82 -8.81 18.52 5.88
N SER A 83 -8.73 19.83 6.11
CA SER A 83 -7.69 20.49 6.90
C SER A 83 -8.27 21.78 7.47
N PHE A 84 -7.64 22.35 8.50
CA PHE A 84 -8.08 23.61 9.07
C PHE A 84 -7.47 24.80 8.32
N SER A 85 -8.30 25.73 7.84
CA SER A 85 -7.83 26.94 7.14
C SER A 85 -7.00 27.87 8.02
N SER A 86 -7.05 27.71 9.35
CA SER A 86 -6.21 28.44 10.30
C SER A 86 -4.75 27.98 10.31
N CYS A 87 -4.45 26.80 9.76
CA CYS A 87 -3.10 26.27 9.73
C CYS A 87 -2.45 26.54 8.37
N SER A 88 -1.43 27.40 8.35
CA SER A 88 -0.73 27.81 7.13
C SER A 88 0.11 26.70 6.48
N THR A 89 0.39 25.62 7.20
CA THR A 89 1.15 24.47 6.69
C THR A 89 0.26 23.36 6.11
N THR A 90 -1.07 23.52 6.15
CA THR A 90 -2.00 22.53 5.59
C THR A 90 -2.88 23.13 4.50
N ASN A 91 -3.07 22.40 3.41
CA ASN A 91 -3.95 22.79 2.31
C ASN A 91 -4.59 21.55 1.67
N SER A 92 -5.90 21.39 1.86
CA SER A 92 -6.65 20.23 1.34
C SER A 92 -6.59 20.10 -0.19
N ARG A 93 -6.47 21.21 -0.93
CA ARG A 93 -6.37 21.20 -2.38
C ARG A 93 -4.99 20.71 -2.84
N GLU A 94 -3.93 21.28 -2.28
CA GLU A 94 -2.56 20.85 -2.61
C GLU A 94 -2.33 19.39 -2.22
N PHE A 95 -2.89 18.95 -1.10
CA PHE A 95 -2.86 17.54 -0.71
C PHE A 95 -3.60 16.65 -1.72
N ALA A 96 -4.77 17.05 -2.22
CA ALA A 96 -5.51 16.30 -3.23
C ALA A 96 -4.76 16.20 -4.57
N GLU A 97 -4.12 17.28 -5.00
CA GLU A 97 -3.30 17.33 -6.20
C GLU A 97 -2.08 16.39 -6.05
N SER A 98 -1.34 16.52 -4.95
CA SER A 98 -0.18 15.69 -4.65
C SER A 98 -0.52 14.20 -4.55
N LEU A 99 -1.65 13.88 -3.91
CA LEU A 99 -2.17 12.51 -3.80
C LEU A 99 -2.52 11.94 -5.18
N THR A 100 -3.15 12.75 -6.03
CA THR A 100 -3.52 12.34 -7.39
C THR A 100 -2.27 12.03 -8.22
N ASP A 101 -1.29 12.93 -8.22
CA ASP A 101 -0.04 12.77 -8.95
C ASP A 101 0.72 11.53 -8.46
N THR A 102 0.84 11.34 -7.14
CA THR A 102 1.49 10.18 -6.53
C THR A 102 0.82 8.87 -6.94
N LEU A 103 -0.52 8.82 -6.98
CA LEU A 103 -1.25 7.62 -7.41
C LEU A 103 -1.00 7.29 -8.89
N TYR A 104 -0.90 8.31 -9.75
CA TYR A 104 -0.53 8.12 -11.15
C TYR A 104 0.91 7.65 -11.32
N GLU A 105 1.86 8.21 -10.57
CA GLU A 105 3.24 7.75 -10.57
C GLU A 105 3.37 6.29 -10.12
N ILE A 106 2.66 5.90 -9.05
CA ILE A 106 2.62 4.51 -8.58
C ILE A 106 2.05 3.58 -9.67
N ARG A 107 0.96 3.98 -10.33
CA ARG A 107 0.36 3.22 -11.44
C ARG A 107 1.38 3.00 -12.56
N ASP A 108 2.08 4.06 -12.96
CA ASP A 108 3.02 4.02 -14.07
C ASP A 108 4.23 3.13 -13.75
N LEU A 109 4.75 3.22 -12.52
CA LEU A 109 5.79 2.32 -12.01
C LEU A 109 5.34 0.85 -12.00
N CYS A 110 4.15 0.56 -11.49
CA CYS A 110 3.62 -0.81 -11.48
C CYS A 110 3.45 -1.36 -12.90
N THR A 111 2.97 -0.54 -13.83
CA THR A 111 2.75 -0.92 -15.24
C THR A 111 4.07 -1.21 -15.95
N LEU A 112 5.10 -0.39 -15.70
CA LEU A 112 6.44 -0.61 -16.23
C LEU A 112 7.01 -1.97 -15.79
N VAL A 113 6.93 -2.26 -14.49
CA VAL A 113 7.40 -3.54 -13.92
C VAL A 113 6.64 -4.72 -14.52
N GLN A 114 5.31 -4.62 -14.68
CA GLN A 114 4.51 -5.68 -15.30
C GLN A 114 4.93 -5.97 -16.74
N HIS A 115 5.13 -4.93 -17.55
CA HIS A 115 5.59 -5.09 -18.94
C HIS A 115 6.98 -5.73 -19.03
N GLU A 116 7.90 -5.35 -18.13
CA GLU A 116 9.23 -5.95 -18.07
C GLU A 116 9.16 -7.44 -17.71
N GLN A 117 8.38 -7.81 -16.69
CA GLN A 117 8.19 -9.20 -16.28
C GLN A 117 7.58 -10.04 -17.41
N GLN A 118 6.59 -9.52 -18.12
CA GLN A 118 5.97 -10.19 -19.26
C GLN A 118 6.98 -10.40 -20.40
N THR A 119 7.81 -9.39 -20.68
CA THR A 119 8.88 -9.48 -21.69
C THR A 119 9.92 -10.53 -21.33
N ILE A 120 10.35 -10.58 -20.07
CA ILE A 120 11.30 -11.58 -19.56
C ILE A 120 10.71 -12.99 -19.65
N ALA A 121 9.45 -13.16 -19.25
CA ALA A 121 8.74 -14.44 -19.34
C ALA A 121 8.65 -14.95 -20.78
N LEU A 122 8.28 -14.08 -21.73
CA LEU A 122 8.24 -14.40 -23.16
C LEU A 122 9.62 -14.79 -23.70
N ARG A 123 10.67 -14.05 -23.34
CA ARG A 123 12.05 -14.38 -23.75
C ARG A 123 12.50 -15.73 -23.21
N ARG A 124 12.19 -16.05 -21.94
CA ARG A 124 12.48 -17.34 -21.32
C ARG A 124 11.76 -18.49 -22.02
N SER A 125 10.47 -18.31 -22.31
CA SER A 125 9.67 -19.31 -23.05
C SER A 125 10.22 -19.56 -24.45
N SER A 126 10.54 -18.50 -25.20
CA SER A 126 11.12 -18.60 -26.54
C SER A 126 12.49 -19.28 -26.54
N TYR A 127 13.35 -18.97 -25.57
CA TYR A 127 14.64 -19.64 -25.42
C TYR A 127 14.47 -21.14 -25.11
N ALA A 128 13.60 -21.49 -24.16
CA ALA A 128 13.32 -22.88 -23.81
C ALA A 128 12.78 -23.68 -25.02
N ALA A 129 11.87 -23.09 -25.79
CA ALA A 129 11.33 -23.70 -27.01
C ALA A 129 12.43 -23.95 -28.07
N ARG A 130 13.34 -22.99 -28.27
CA ARG A 130 14.49 -23.16 -29.19
C ARG A 130 15.42 -24.28 -28.75
N VAL A 131 15.73 -24.37 -27.46
CA VAL A 131 16.57 -25.44 -26.90
C VAL A 131 15.91 -26.81 -27.06
N ALA A 132 14.60 -26.90 -26.81
CA ALA A 132 13.84 -28.14 -26.99
C ALA A 132 13.81 -28.59 -28.47
N ALA A 133 13.56 -27.67 -29.40
CA ALA A 133 13.59 -27.95 -30.83
C ALA A 133 14.96 -28.44 -31.29
N GLN A 134 16.05 -27.82 -30.81
CA GLN A 134 17.40 -28.23 -31.18
C GLN A 134 17.77 -29.62 -30.65
N LYS A 135 17.35 -29.95 -29.42
CA LYS A 135 17.48 -31.31 -28.88
C LYS A 135 16.73 -32.35 -29.71
N PHE A 136 15.49 -32.04 -30.09
CA PHE A 136 14.66 -32.92 -30.93
C PHE A 136 15.31 -33.18 -32.29
N ILE A 137 15.79 -32.13 -32.96
CA ILE A 137 16.49 -32.26 -34.25
C ILE A 137 17.74 -33.14 -34.10
N SER A 138 18.51 -32.95 -33.03
CA SER A 138 19.72 -33.76 -32.81
C SER A 138 19.44 -35.23 -32.53
N SER A 139 18.31 -35.58 -31.89
CA SER A 139 17.96 -36.99 -31.63
C SER A 139 17.45 -37.69 -32.89
N THR A 140 16.69 -37.00 -33.75
CA THR A 140 16.20 -37.59 -35.01
C THR A 140 17.30 -37.85 -36.04
N SER A 141 18.36 -37.04 -36.04
CA SER A 141 19.51 -37.24 -36.95
C SER A 141 20.37 -38.46 -36.59
N ILE A 142 20.32 -38.92 -35.34
CA ILE A 142 21.05 -40.10 -34.87
C ILE A 142 20.33 -41.38 -35.32
N GLU A 143 18.99 -41.42 -35.25
CA GLU A 143 18.20 -42.58 -35.70
C GLU A 143 18.25 -42.80 -37.22
N SER A 144 18.34 -41.74 -38.02
CA SER A 144 18.45 -41.85 -39.49
C SER A 144 19.77 -42.44 -39.98
N ASN A 145 20.79 -42.54 -39.12
CA ASN A 145 22.11 -43.05 -39.48
C ASN A 145 22.29 -44.55 -39.16
N GLU A 146 21.41 -45.15 -38.37
CA GLU A 146 21.47 -46.59 -38.03
C GLU A 146 20.78 -47.49 -39.07
N HIS A 147 19.95 -46.94 -39.97
CA HIS A 147 19.25 -47.71 -41.01
C HIS A 147 20.02 -47.84 -42.35
N ASN A 148 21.27 -47.36 -42.42
CA ASN A 148 22.12 -47.44 -43.63
C ASN A 148 23.30 -48.41 -43.49
N ILE A 149 23.26 -49.32 -42.51
CA ILE A 149 24.25 -50.38 -42.33
C ILE A 149 23.55 -51.75 -42.43
N VAL A 150 23.15 -52.13 -43.65
CA VAL A 150 22.99 -53.53 -44.09
C VAL A 150 23.48 -53.64 -45.52
#